data_AF-A0A840NNY9-F1
#
_entry.id   AF-A0A840NNY9-F1
#
_cell.length_a   1.000
_cell.length_b   1.000
_cell.length_c   1.000
_cell.angle_alpha   90.00
_cell.angle_beta   90.00
_cell.angle_gamma   90.00
#
_symmetry.space_group_name_H-M   'P 1'
#
loop_
_entity.id
_entity.type
_entity.pdbx_description
1 polymer ?
#
loop_
_entity_poly.entity_id
_entity_poly.type
_entity_poly.pdbx_seq_one_letter_code
_entity_poly.pdbx_strand_id
1 'polypeptide(L)' 'MDAELHPVQRAWLDNDVAQCGYCQPGQIMTAVALLRRVAAEDREVTEADLDDIRNICRCGTYPRIRAAIRDAARDM' A
#
# COMPACT_ATOMS: atom_id res chain seq x y z
N MET A 1 -21.06 9.71 5.73
CA MET A 1 -21.07 8.27 6.03
C MET A 1 -19.63 7.82 5.85
N ASP A 2 -18.78 8.06 6.84
CA ASP A 2 -17.36 7.71 6.75
C ASP A 2 -17.10 6.66 7.81
N ALA A 3 -17.14 5.40 7.39
CA ALA A 3 -16.55 4.34 8.18
C ALA A 3 -15.06 4.66 8.36
N GLU A 4 -14.49 4.28 9.51
CA GLU A 4 -13.08 4.48 9.76
C GLU A 4 -12.23 3.82 8.65
N LEU A 5 -11.39 4.62 7.99
CA LEU A 5 -10.52 4.13 6.92
C LEU A 5 -9.47 3.19 7.48
N HIS A 6 -9.24 2.07 6.78
CA HIS A 6 -8.12 1.17 7.06
C HIS A 6 -6.79 1.94 6.95
N PRO A 7 -5.76 1.65 7.77
CA PRO A 7 -4.47 2.36 7.74
C PRO A 7 -3.87 2.49 6.32
N VAL A 8 -3.89 1.41 5.54
CA VAL A 8 -3.48 1.44 4.11
C VAL A 8 -4.29 2.44 3.27
N GLN A 9 -5.61 2.54 3.46
CA GLN A 9 -6.43 3.51 2.72
C GLN A 9 -6.10 4.94 3.13
N ARG A 10 -5.87 5.19 4.42
CA ARG A 10 -5.44 6.49 4.94
C ARG A 10 -4.09 6.91 4.36
N ALA A 11 -3.10 6.02 4.42
CA ALA A 11 -1.78 6.25 3.82
C ALA A 11 -1.85 6.51 2.30
N TRP A 12 -2.80 5.88 1.60
CA TRP A 12 -3.05 6.13 0.17
C TRP A 12 -3.51 7.57 -0.10
N LEU A 13 -4.33 8.14 0.79
CA LEU A 13 -4.78 9.52 0.72
C LEU A 13 -3.65 10.48 1.07
N ASP A 14 -2.94 10.21 2.18
CA ASP A 14 -1.86 11.07 2.68
C ASP A 14 -0.71 11.20 1.67
N ASN A 15 -0.46 10.16 0.87
CA ASN A 15 0.59 10.14 -0.15
C ASN A 15 0.11 10.51 -1.56
N ASP A 16 -1.15 10.95 -1.74
CA ASP A 16 -1.73 11.28 -3.06
C ASP A 16 -1.46 10.19 -4.11
N VAL A 17 -1.73 8.92 -3.76
CA VAL A 17 -1.32 7.79 -4.60
C VAL A 17 -2.18 7.64 -5.85
N ALA A 18 -3.48 7.91 -5.73
CA ALA A 18 -4.46 7.66 -6.77
C ALA A 18 -4.48 8.79 -7.82
N GLN A 19 -4.20 8.45 -9.07
CA GLN A 19 -4.53 9.30 -10.22
C GLN A 19 -5.83 8.82 -10.88
N CYS A 20 -5.75 7.94 -11.89
CA CYS A 20 -6.97 7.43 -12.57
C CYS A 20 -7.84 6.49 -11.71
N GLY A 21 -7.37 6.10 -10.51
CA GLY A 21 -8.11 5.24 -9.58
C GLY A 21 -8.18 3.75 -9.95
N TYR A 22 -8.02 3.37 -11.23
CA TYR A 22 -8.34 2.03 -11.70
C TYR A 22 -7.57 0.90 -11.00
N CYS A 23 -6.26 1.03 -10.85
CA CYS A 23 -5.44 -0.01 -10.23
C CYS A 23 -5.47 0.00 -8.70
N GLN A 24 -6.03 1.04 -8.07
CA GLN A 24 -5.84 1.32 -6.65
C GLN A 24 -6.46 0.28 -5.72
N PRO A 25 -7.69 -0.24 -5.96
CA PRO A 25 -8.24 -1.30 -5.11
C PRO A 25 -7.34 -2.55 -5.10
N GLY A 26 -6.81 -2.96 -6.26
CA GLY A 26 -5.89 -4.09 -6.35
C GLY A 26 -4.57 -3.83 -5.62
N GLN A 27 -4.00 -2.63 -5.74
CA GLN A 27 -2.79 -2.24 -5.01
C GLN A 27 -3.00 -2.26 -3.49
N ILE A 28 -4.12 -1.70 -3.02
CA ILE A 28 -4.47 -1.67 -1.59
C ILE A 28 -4.59 -3.08 -1.03
N MET A 29 -5.30 -3.98 -1.71
CA MET A 29 -5.46 -5.36 -1.23
C MET A 29 -4.13 -6.12 -1.20
N THR A 30 -3.27 -5.93 -2.21
CA THR A 30 -1.91 -6.50 -2.22
C THR A 30 -1.06 -5.94 -1.08
N ALA A 31 -1.11 -4.64 -0.84
CA ALA A 31 -0.42 -3.99 0.28
C ALA A 31 -0.88 -4.54 1.63
N VAL A 32 -2.19 -4.67 1.86
CA VAL A 32 -2.74 -5.26 3.09
C VAL A 32 -2.25 -6.70 3.28
N ALA A 33 -2.26 -7.52 2.23
CA ALA A 33 -1.79 -8.90 2.30
C ALA A 33 -0.29 -8.97 2.63
N LEU A 34 0.52 -8.12 1.99
CA LEU A 34 1.94 -8.00 2.27
C LEU A 34 2.20 -7.62 3.73
N LEU A 35 1.57 -6.55 4.21
CA LEU A 35 1.78 -6.03 5.57
C LEU A 35 1.38 -7.06 6.64
N ARG A 36 0.27 -7.78 6.43
CA ARG A 36 -0.13 -8.88 7.32
C ARG A 36 0.89 -10.02 7.36
N ARG A 37 1.47 -10.40 6.21
CA ARG A 37 2.52 -11.42 6.14
C ARG A 37 3.76 -10.97 6.90
N VAL A 38 4.23 -9.76 6.61
CA VAL A 38 5.43 -9.16 7.21
C VAL A 38 5.29 -9.06 8.74
N ALA A 39 4.14 -8.60 9.22
CA ALA A 39 3.83 -8.56 10.66
C ALA A 39 3.78 -9.95 11.30
N ALA A 40 3.20 -10.94 10.62
CA ALA A 40 3.19 -12.33 11.11
C ALA A 40 4.60 -12.97 11.17
N GLU A 41 5.54 -12.45 10.38
CA GLU A 41 6.95 -12.85 10.35
C GLU A 41 7.84 -12.05 11.32
N ASP A 42 7.26 -11.14 12.13
CA ASP A 42 7.95 -10.25 13.09
C ASP A 42 9.14 -9.49 12.47
N ARG A 43 8.91 -8.93 11.28
CA ARG A 43 9.93 -8.18 10.54
C ARG A 43 9.38 -6.92 9.90
N GLU A 44 10.28 -6.09 9.41
CA GLU A 44 9.97 -4.89 8.63
C GLU A 44 9.76 -5.19 7.14
N VAL A 45 9.07 -4.29 6.44
CA VAL A 45 8.91 -4.33 4.98
C VAL A 45 10.25 -4.03 4.31
N THR A 46 10.69 -4.90 3.41
CA THR A 46 11.95 -4.73 2.66
C THR A 46 11.71 -4.21 1.25
N GLU A 47 12.78 -3.78 0.56
CA GLU A 47 12.70 -3.43 -0.86
C GLU A 47 12.25 -4.62 -1.72
N ALA A 48 12.72 -5.84 -1.40
CA ALA A 48 12.35 -7.05 -2.12
C ALA A 48 10.84 -7.34 -2.03
N ASP A 49 10.23 -7.11 -0.86
CA ASP A 49 8.77 -7.23 -0.70
C ASP A 49 7.99 -6.27 -1.62
N LEU A 50 8.52 -5.05 -1.80
CA LEU A 50 7.89 -4.03 -2.63
C LEU A 50 8.08 -4.32 -4.12
N ASP A 51 9.22 -4.89 -4.50
CA ASP A 51 9.54 -5.29 -5.87
C ASP A 51 8.71 -6.50 -6.34
N ASP A 52 8.25 -7.33 -5.40
CA ASP A 52 7.35 -8.46 -5.65
C ASP A 52 5.90 -8.03 -5.98
N ILE A 53 5.54 -6.75 -5.82
CA ILE A 53 4.19 -6.27 -6.14
C ILE A 53 3.95 -6.29 -7.66
N ARG A 54 3.06 -7.18 -8.11
CA ARG A 54 2.77 -7.41 -9.54
C ARG A 54 1.64 -6.54 -10.10
N ASN A 55 1.00 -5.73 -9.28
CA ASN A 55 -0.08 -4.84 -9.72
C ASN A 55 0.49 -3.72 -10.60
N ILE A 56 0.01 -3.63 -11.84
CA ILE A 56 0.46 -2.61 -12.80
C ILE A 56 -0.28 -1.29 -12.54
N CYS A 57 0.47 -0.20 -12.46
CA CYS A 57 -0.03 1.16 -12.44
C CYS A 57 0.36 1.89 -13.74
N ARG A 58 -0.61 2.18 -14.60
CA ARG A 58 -0.33 2.90 -15.85
C ARG A 58 -0.09 4.40 -15.66
N CYS A 59 -0.57 4.97 -14.56
CA CYS A 59 -0.29 6.34 -14.15
C CYS A 59 1.15 6.54 -13.65
N GLY A 60 1.87 5.46 -13.32
CA GLY A 60 3.26 5.54 -12.90
C GLY A 60 3.48 6.05 -11.46
N THR A 61 2.50 5.93 -10.56
CA THR A 61 2.60 6.40 -9.16
C THR A 61 3.35 5.44 -8.23
N TYR A 62 4.20 4.54 -8.75
CA TYR A 62 4.93 3.54 -7.97
C TYR A 62 5.73 4.10 -6.79
N PRO A 63 6.43 5.25 -6.89
CA PRO A 63 7.12 5.83 -5.72
C PRO A 63 6.15 6.19 -4.59
N ARG A 64 4.96 6.69 -4.92
CA ARG A 64 3.91 7.04 -3.94
C ARG A 64 3.28 5.79 -3.32
N ILE A 65 3.06 4.74 -4.13
CA ILE A 65 2.60 3.43 -3.65
C ILE A 65 3.60 2.88 -2.62
N ARG A 66 4.90 2.89 -2.94
CA ARG A 66 5.96 2.40 -2.04
C ARG A 66 6.03 3.21 -0.74
N ALA A 67 5.88 4.53 -0.82
CA ALA A 67 5.81 5.40 0.36
C ALA A 67 4.59 5.07 1.24
N ALA A 68 3.40 4.99 0.65
CA ALA A 68 2.16 4.67 1.37
C ALA A 68 2.20 3.31 2.07
N ILE A 69 2.83 2.29 1.47
CA ILE A 69 2.99 0.97 2.11
C ILE A 69 3.87 1.07 3.36
N ARG A 70 4.98 1.81 3.29
CA ARG A 70 5.87 2.02 4.44
C ARG A 70 5.23 2.83 5.54
N ASP A 71 4.38 3.79 5.18
CA ASP A 71 3.62 4.59 6.15
C ASP A 71 2.58 3.72 6.84
N ALA A 72 1.80 2.97 6.07
CA ALA A 72 0.82 2.05 6.62
C ALA A 72 1.44 0.95 7.50
N ALA A 73 2.68 0.51 7.24
CA ALA A 73 3.39 -0.46 8.06
C ALA A 73 3.63 0.03 9.50
N ARG A 74 3.76 1.34 9.72
CA ARG A 74 3.95 1.92 11.06
C ARG A 74 2.65 2.03 11.85
N ASP A 75 1.51 1.99 11.15
CA ASP A 75 0.17 2.24 11.68
C ASP A 75 -0.72 0.97 11.70
N MET A 76 -0.19 -0.20 11.30
CA MET A 76 -0.86 -1.51 11.29
C MET A 76 -0.34 -2.42 12.38
#